data_AF-A0A8J2N4U5-F1
#
_entry.id   AF-A0A8J2N4U5-F1
#
_cell.length_a   1.000
_cell.length_b   1.000
_cell.length_c   1.000
_cell.angle_alpha   90.00
_cell.angle_beta   90.00
_cell.angle_gamma   90.00
#
_symmetry.space_group_name_H-M   'P 1'
#
loop_
_entity.id
_entity.type
_entity.pdbx_description
1 polymer ?
#
loop_
_entity_poly.entity_id
_entity_poly.type
_entity_poly.pdbx_seq_one_letter_code
_entity_poly.pdbx_strand_id
1 'polypeptide(L)'
;MADRYSFSLTTFSPSGKLVQIEYALNAVNQGVTSLGIKATNGIVLATEKKSSSPLIDSQSSSKISLITPNIGMVYSGMGPDYRVLVDKARKVSHTGYKRVYNEYPPTRILVQDVARVMQEATQSGGVRPYGVSLLIAGWDDGIEPEAESKSDEQTSEEKKKVSGKTGGILKGGPSLYQVDPSGSYFPWKATAIGKSATSAKTFLEKRYTDGLELEDAIHIALLTLKETIEGEMNGETVEIGIVGPPEERLLGTEGVEGAVGPRFRKLSPSEVEDYLTNL
;
A
#
# COMPACT_ATOMS: atom_id res chain seq x y z
N MET A 1 -35.06 -6.19 14.62
CA MET A 1 -35.67 -6.33 13.28
C MET A 1 -34.63 -6.93 12.35
N ALA A 2 -35.00 -7.88 11.51
CA ALA A 2 -34.10 -8.38 10.46
C ALA A 2 -33.94 -7.32 9.36
N ASP A 3 -32.74 -7.22 8.78
CA ASP A 3 -32.48 -6.36 7.64
C ASP A 3 -33.31 -6.83 6.43
N ARG A 4 -33.99 -5.89 5.76
CA ARG A 4 -34.84 -6.17 4.60
C ARG A 4 -34.16 -5.83 3.27
N TYR A 5 -32.98 -5.22 3.29
CA TYR A 5 -32.24 -4.83 2.08
C TYR A 5 -31.34 -5.97 1.58
N SER A 6 -31.95 -7.01 1.00
CA SER A 6 -31.25 -8.16 0.41
C SER A 6 -30.89 -7.99 -1.08
N PHE A 7 -31.30 -6.90 -1.71
CA PHE A 7 -31.06 -6.60 -3.12
C PHE A 7 -29.87 -5.65 -3.32
N SER A 8 -29.14 -5.83 -4.43
CA SER A 8 -28.00 -4.96 -4.78
C SER A 8 -28.45 -3.52 -5.02
N LEU A 9 -27.72 -2.56 -4.45
CA LEU A 9 -27.88 -1.13 -4.74
C LEU A 9 -27.04 -0.67 -5.93
N THR A 10 -26.13 -1.52 -6.41
CA THR A 10 -25.28 -1.27 -7.57
C THR A 10 -25.79 -2.13 -8.73
N THR A 11 -26.46 -1.48 -9.69
CA THR A 11 -27.07 -2.13 -10.86
C THR A 11 -26.58 -1.50 -12.15
N PHE A 12 -26.65 -2.26 -13.25
CA PHE A 12 -26.33 -1.76 -14.58
C PHE A 12 -27.33 -0.69 -15.03
N SER A 13 -26.83 0.42 -15.56
CA SER A 13 -27.62 1.39 -16.30
C SER A 13 -28.03 0.81 -17.68
N PRO A 14 -29.01 1.41 -18.37
CA PRO A 14 -29.33 1.06 -19.75
C PRO A 14 -28.15 1.18 -20.73
N SER A 15 -27.14 1.98 -20.38
CA SER A 15 -25.90 2.15 -21.14
C SER A 15 -24.78 1.18 -20.76
N GLY A 16 -25.04 0.22 -19.86
CA GLY A 16 -24.09 -0.82 -19.43
C GLY A 16 -23.11 -0.38 -18.34
N LYS A 17 -23.37 0.74 -17.66
CA LYS A 17 -22.48 1.31 -16.62
C LYS A 17 -22.92 0.93 -15.22
N LEU A 18 -21.96 0.78 -14.31
CA LEU A 18 -22.21 0.64 -12.88
C LEU A 18 -22.06 2.00 -12.20
N VAL A 19 -23.15 2.75 -12.15
CA VAL A 19 -23.15 4.17 -11.77
C VAL A 19 -22.67 4.42 -10.34
N GLN A 20 -22.96 3.52 -9.40
CA GLN A 20 -22.47 3.61 -8.01
C GLN A 20 -20.94 3.57 -7.92
N ILE A 21 -20.28 2.82 -8.82
CA ILE A 21 -18.82 2.76 -8.89
C ILE A 21 -18.27 4.07 -9.47
N GLU A 22 -18.92 4.64 -10.50
CA GLU A 22 -18.54 5.95 -11.05
C GLU A 22 -18.66 7.06 -9.98
N TYR A 23 -19.70 7.01 -9.14
CA TYR A 23 -19.86 7.95 -8.02
C TYR A 23 -18.78 7.78 -6.94
N ALA A 24 -18.43 6.54 -6.60
CA ALA A 24 -17.33 6.27 -5.69
C ALA A 24 -16.00 6.79 -6.24
N LEU A 25 -15.71 6.58 -7.53
CA LEU A 25 -14.52 7.13 -8.20
C LEU A 25 -14.52 8.66 -8.21
N ASN A 26 -15.68 9.30 -8.38
CA ASN A 26 -15.78 10.76 -8.27
C ASN A 26 -15.45 11.24 -6.85
N ALA A 27 -15.86 10.50 -5.81
CA ALA A 27 -15.47 10.80 -4.42
C ALA A 27 -13.96 10.63 -4.20
N VAL A 28 -13.32 9.62 -4.82
CA VAL A 28 -11.86 9.46 -4.83
C VAL A 28 -11.18 10.68 -5.46
N ASN A 29 -11.68 11.14 -6.61
CA ASN A 29 -11.14 12.31 -7.32
C ASN A 29 -11.35 13.64 -6.59
N GLN A 30 -12.17 13.69 -5.54
CA GLN A 30 -12.28 14.85 -4.64
C GLN A 30 -11.35 14.72 -3.42
N GLY A 31 -10.82 13.53 -3.17
CA GLY A 31 -9.91 13.24 -2.07
C GLY A 31 -8.54 13.88 -2.23
N VAL A 32 -7.85 14.05 -1.10
CA VAL A 32 -6.48 14.56 -1.06
C VAL A 32 -5.55 13.66 -1.89
N THR A 33 -4.61 14.28 -2.60
CA THR A 33 -3.65 13.59 -3.47
C THR A 33 -2.75 12.67 -2.65
N SER A 34 -2.58 11.45 -3.15
CA SER A 34 -1.65 10.46 -2.61
C SER A 34 -0.92 9.80 -3.76
N LEU A 35 0.35 9.47 -3.55
CA LEU A 35 1.20 8.90 -4.59
C LEU A 35 2.12 7.82 -4.05
N GLY A 36 2.63 7.01 -4.96
CA GLY A 36 3.62 5.99 -4.66
C GLY A 36 4.64 5.84 -5.78
N ILE A 37 5.89 5.59 -5.41
CA ILE A 37 7.02 5.41 -6.34
C ILE A 37 7.83 4.19 -5.92
N LYS A 38 8.00 3.25 -6.85
CA LYS A 38 8.79 2.04 -6.68
C LYS A 38 10.23 2.27 -7.17
N ALA A 39 11.17 2.24 -6.24
CA ALA A 39 12.61 2.22 -6.46
C ALA A 39 13.14 0.78 -6.63
N THR A 40 14.43 0.65 -6.90
CA THR A 40 15.18 -0.62 -6.95
C THR A 40 15.23 -1.30 -5.59
N ASN A 41 15.48 -0.50 -4.54
CA ASN A 41 15.70 -0.92 -3.16
C ASN A 41 14.62 -0.41 -2.20
N GLY A 42 13.42 -0.10 -2.69
CA GLY A 42 12.29 0.25 -1.83
C GLY A 42 11.09 0.83 -2.54
N ILE A 43 10.09 1.25 -1.76
CA ILE A 43 8.92 2.00 -2.22
C ILE A 43 8.69 3.15 -1.26
N VAL A 44 8.32 4.31 -1.79
CA VAL A 44 7.78 5.43 -1.02
C VAL A 44 6.29 5.58 -1.29
N LEU A 45 5.52 5.82 -0.24
CA LEU A 45 4.13 6.28 -0.26
C LEU A 45 4.10 7.67 0.38
N ALA A 46 3.44 8.63 -0.28
CA ALA A 46 3.36 10.00 0.22
C ALA A 46 1.95 10.57 0.06
N THR A 47 1.52 11.36 1.03
CA THR A 47 0.23 12.08 0.98
C THR A 47 0.30 13.37 1.78
N GLU A 48 -0.49 14.35 1.37
CA GLU A 48 -0.78 15.52 2.19
C GLU A 48 -1.73 15.14 3.35
N LYS A 49 -1.48 15.71 4.53
CA LYS A 49 -2.36 15.72 5.70
C LYS A 49 -3.09 17.07 5.75
N LYS A 50 -4.27 17.10 5.14
CA LYS A 50 -5.15 18.27 5.20
C LYS A 50 -5.90 18.33 6.52
N SER A 51 -5.49 19.22 7.43
CA SER A 51 -6.27 19.52 8.63
C SER A 51 -7.39 20.51 8.32
N SER A 52 -8.60 20.25 8.81
CA SER A 52 -9.73 21.17 8.66
C SER A 52 -9.70 22.33 9.68
N SER A 53 -8.90 22.23 10.73
CA SER A 53 -8.77 23.25 11.77
C SER A 53 -7.40 23.15 12.45
N PRO A 54 -6.74 24.28 12.76
CA PRO A 54 -5.50 24.28 13.53
C PRO A 54 -5.67 23.73 14.96
N LEU A 55 -6.91 23.56 15.43
CA LEU A 55 -7.22 22.96 16.73
C LEU A 55 -7.24 21.42 16.71
N ILE A 56 -7.22 20.82 15.52
CA ILE A 56 -7.15 19.36 15.39
C ILE A 56 -5.70 18.94 15.59
N ASP A 57 -5.49 18.00 16.50
CA ASP A 57 -4.20 17.34 16.66
C ASP A 57 -3.86 16.57 15.37
N SER A 58 -2.88 17.10 14.63
CA SER A 58 -2.38 16.52 13.38
C SER A 58 -1.80 15.13 13.59
N GLN A 59 -1.29 14.81 14.78
CA GLN A 59 -0.64 13.52 15.07
C GLN A 59 -1.66 12.39 15.23
N SER A 60 -2.87 12.72 15.65
CA SER A 60 -3.97 11.76 15.80
C SER A 60 -4.54 11.26 14.45
N SER A 61 -4.30 12.01 13.37
CA SER A 61 -4.80 11.67 12.03
C SER A 61 -3.68 11.07 11.17
N SER A 62 -3.79 9.78 10.90
CA SER A 62 -2.85 9.05 10.03
C SER A 62 -3.57 8.53 8.79
N LYS A 63 -3.02 8.88 7.63
CA LYS A 63 -3.47 8.44 6.31
C LYS A 63 -2.64 7.27 5.79
N ILE A 64 -1.41 7.09 6.26
CA ILE A 64 -0.56 5.94 5.92
C ILE A 64 -0.59 4.91 7.07
N SER A 65 -1.00 3.69 6.78
CA SER A 65 -1.14 2.62 7.76
C SER A 65 -0.21 1.44 7.48
N LEU A 66 0.42 0.94 8.55
CA LEU A 66 1.07 -0.38 8.57
C LEU A 66 0.00 -1.47 8.56
N ILE A 67 0.06 -2.39 7.60
CA ILE A 67 -0.84 -3.57 7.55
C ILE A 67 -0.13 -4.83 8.01
N THR A 68 1.10 -5.03 7.54
CA THR A 68 2.04 -6.07 8.01
C THR A 68 3.43 -5.43 8.15
N PRO A 69 4.40 -6.09 8.80
CA PRO A 69 5.78 -5.57 8.89
C PRO A 69 6.42 -5.22 7.53
N ASN A 70 5.94 -5.82 6.44
CA ASN A 70 6.49 -5.63 5.10
C ASN A 70 5.55 -4.87 4.14
N ILE A 71 4.34 -4.50 4.59
CA ILE A 71 3.31 -3.90 3.72
C ILE A 71 2.68 -2.67 4.39
N GLY A 72 2.74 -1.55 3.67
CA GLY A 72 2.07 -0.29 3.98
C GLY A 72 0.93 0.02 3.02
N MET A 73 0.00 0.87 3.45
CA MET A 73 -1.14 1.29 2.66
C MET A 73 -1.42 2.79 2.85
N VAL A 74 -1.83 3.46 1.78
CA VAL A 74 -2.31 4.86 1.77
C VAL A 74 -3.56 4.97 0.88
N TYR A 75 -4.32 6.05 0.99
CA TYR A 75 -5.58 6.22 0.26
C TYR A 75 -5.85 7.66 -0.20
N SER A 76 -6.71 7.78 -1.21
CA SER A 76 -7.45 8.99 -1.57
C SER A 76 -8.95 8.70 -1.56
N GLY A 77 -9.74 9.64 -1.03
CA GLY A 77 -11.21 9.53 -0.93
C GLY A 77 -11.70 9.65 0.52
N MET A 78 -12.65 8.81 0.91
CA MET A 78 -13.31 8.84 2.21
C MET A 78 -12.50 8.18 3.34
N GLY A 79 -12.02 8.97 4.31
CA GLY A 79 -11.24 8.47 5.45
C GLY A 79 -11.93 7.39 6.33
N PRO A 80 -13.24 7.48 6.61
CA PRO A 80 -13.94 6.43 7.37
C PRO A 80 -13.95 5.07 6.66
N ASP A 81 -14.15 5.07 5.34
CA ASP A 81 -14.13 3.85 4.52
C ASP A 81 -12.72 3.22 4.54
N TYR A 82 -11.68 4.04 4.41
CA TYR A 82 -10.29 3.61 4.53
C TYR A 82 -9.98 2.96 5.89
N ARG A 83 -10.40 3.58 7.00
CA ARG A 83 -10.15 3.06 8.34
C ARG A 83 -10.70 1.64 8.53
N VAL A 84 -11.92 1.39 8.05
CA VAL A 84 -12.51 0.05 8.11
C VAL A 84 -11.77 -0.94 7.20
N LEU A 85 -11.31 -0.51 6.03
CA LEU A 85 -10.52 -1.36 5.13
C LEU A 85 -9.15 -1.71 5.73
N VAL A 86 -8.50 -0.80 6.46
CA VAL A 86 -7.26 -1.09 7.21
C VAL A 86 -7.48 -2.21 8.22
N ASP A 87 -8.56 -2.14 9.01
CA ASP A 87 -8.87 -3.17 10.01
C ASP A 87 -9.19 -4.51 9.36
N LYS A 88 -9.95 -4.51 8.25
CA LYS A 88 -10.22 -5.73 7.47
C LYS A 88 -8.95 -6.31 6.86
N ALA A 89 -8.05 -5.48 6.31
CA ALA A 89 -6.79 -5.90 5.72
C ALA A 89 -5.85 -6.53 6.77
N ARG A 90 -5.75 -5.93 7.97
CA ARG A 90 -4.99 -6.50 9.09
C ARG A 90 -5.58 -7.82 9.58
N LYS A 91 -6.91 -7.92 9.64
CA LYS A 91 -7.60 -9.15 10.06
C LYS A 91 -7.37 -10.28 9.05
N VAL A 92 -7.59 -10.01 7.76
CA VAL A 92 -7.47 -11.04 6.71
C VAL A 92 -6.03 -11.50 6.53
N SER A 93 -5.04 -10.62 6.69
CA SER A 93 -3.62 -11.02 6.63
C SER A 93 -3.27 -12.06 7.69
N HIS A 94 -3.89 -11.98 8.88
CA HIS A 94 -3.69 -12.96 9.93
C HIS A 94 -4.53 -14.22 9.74
N THR A 95 -5.83 -14.07 9.49
CA THR A 95 -6.74 -15.22 9.41
C THR A 95 -6.57 -16.04 8.14
N GLY A 96 -6.32 -15.38 7.02
CA GLY A 96 -6.20 -16.00 5.69
C GLY A 96 -4.81 -16.50 5.36
N TYR A 97 -3.76 -16.00 6.04
CA TYR A 97 -2.37 -16.37 5.74
C TYR A 97 -1.56 -16.70 6.98
N LYS A 98 -1.34 -15.76 7.90
CA LYS A 98 -0.41 -15.96 9.03
C LYS A 98 -0.74 -17.16 9.91
N ARG A 99 -2.01 -17.43 10.19
CA ARG A 99 -2.41 -18.59 10.99
C ARG A 99 -2.22 -19.92 10.26
N VAL A 100 -2.18 -19.91 8.93
CA VAL A 100 -2.10 -21.11 8.08
C VAL A 100 -0.64 -21.42 7.76
N TYR A 101 0.13 -20.41 7.34
CA TYR A 101 1.51 -20.55 6.84
C TYR A 101 2.57 -20.08 7.83
N ASN A 102 2.16 -19.50 8.98
CA ASN A 102 3.05 -18.94 10.00
C ASN A 102 3.97 -17.81 9.49
N GLU A 103 3.51 -17.06 8.49
CA GLU A 103 4.21 -15.92 7.91
C GLU A 103 3.22 -14.87 7.38
N TYR A 104 3.68 -13.66 7.08
CA TYR A 104 2.80 -12.64 6.51
C TYR A 104 2.55 -12.89 5.01
N PRO A 105 1.36 -12.56 4.49
CA PRO A 105 1.05 -12.77 3.09
C PRO A 105 1.96 -11.92 2.20
N PRO A 106 2.32 -12.43 1.02
CA PRO A 106 2.90 -11.60 -0.02
C PRO A 106 1.98 -10.44 -0.42
N THR A 107 2.56 -9.36 -0.91
CA THR A 107 1.88 -8.12 -1.26
C THR A 107 0.73 -8.38 -2.24
N ARG A 108 0.97 -9.18 -3.28
CA ARG A 108 -0.06 -9.56 -4.26
C ARG A 108 -1.26 -10.27 -3.63
N ILE A 109 -1.02 -11.17 -2.68
CA ILE A 109 -2.10 -11.93 -2.02
C ILE A 109 -2.94 -10.99 -1.15
N LEU A 110 -2.31 -10.12 -0.38
CA LEU A 110 -3.04 -9.14 0.42
C LEU A 110 -3.85 -8.17 -0.46
N VAL A 111 -3.29 -7.72 -1.58
CA VAL A 111 -4.00 -6.88 -2.56
C VAL A 111 -5.24 -7.61 -3.09
N GLN A 112 -5.14 -8.89 -3.43
CA GLN A 112 -6.28 -9.70 -3.88
C GLN A 112 -7.36 -9.84 -2.81
N ASP A 113 -6.96 -10.01 -1.55
CA ASP A 113 -7.90 -10.09 -0.43
C ASP A 113 -8.65 -8.78 -0.20
N VAL A 114 -7.94 -7.64 -0.24
CA VAL A 114 -8.54 -6.31 -0.10
C VAL A 114 -9.46 -6.00 -1.30
N ALA A 115 -9.00 -6.30 -2.51
CA ALA A 115 -9.78 -6.14 -3.73
C ALA A 115 -11.10 -6.93 -3.68
N ARG A 116 -11.06 -8.17 -3.18
CA ARG A 116 -12.26 -9.00 -2.98
C ARG A 116 -13.23 -8.38 -1.97
N VAL A 117 -12.73 -7.88 -0.83
CA VAL A 117 -13.56 -7.17 0.16
C VAL A 117 -14.23 -5.93 -0.46
N MET A 118 -13.52 -5.20 -1.31
CA MET A 118 -14.10 -4.05 -2.02
C MET A 118 -15.13 -4.49 -3.06
N GLN A 119 -14.84 -5.55 -3.83
CA GLN A 119 -15.74 -6.10 -4.84
C GLN A 119 -17.05 -6.60 -4.22
N GLU A 120 -17.02 -7.26 -3.07
CA GLU A 120 -18.22 -7.72 -2.37
C GLU A 120 -19.19 -6.56 -2.08
N ALA A 121 -18.68 -5.37 -1.75
CA ALA A 121 -19.48 -4.17 -1.52
C ALA A 121 -20.08 -3.56 -2.80
N THR A 122 -19.64 -4.00 -3.98
CA THR A 122 -20.21 -3.59 -5.27
C THR A 122 -21.38 -4.47 -5.73
N GLN A 123 -21.64 -5.58 -5.05
CA GLN A 123 -22.66 -6.55 -5.47
C GLN A 123 -23.61 -6.99 -4.34
N SER A 124 -23.13 -6.97 -3.09
CA SER A 124 -23.93 -7.40 -1.94
C SER A 124 -25.15 -6.51 -1.73
N GLY A 125 -26.20 -7.09 -1.14
CA GLY A 125 -27.43 -6.36 -0.84
C GLY A 125 -27.24 -5.29 0.23
N GLY A 126 -27.93 -4.15 0.10
CA GLY A 126 -28.00 -3.12 1.14
C GLY A 126 -26.71 -2.32 1.40
N VAL A 127 -25.67 -2.50 0.57
CA VAL A 127 -24.39 -1.80 0.71
C VAL A 127 -24.04 -0.98 -0.52
N ARG A 128 -23.22 0.05 -0.32
CA ARG A 128 -22.61 0.85 -1.40
C ARG A 128 -21.13 0.50 -1.55
N PRO A 129 -20.52 0.75 -2.73
CA PRO A 129 -19.08 0.65 -2.91
C PRO A 129 -18.32 1.55 -1.92
N TYR A 130 -17.08 1.16 -1.64
CA TYR A 130 -16.14 1.97 -0.88
C TYR A 130 -15.72 3.21 -1.67
N GLY A 131 -15.78 4.38 -1.04
CA GLY A 131 -15.42 5.66 -1.65
C GLY A 131 -13.93 5.97 -1.58
N VAL A 132 -13.06 4.97 -1.78
CA VAL A 132 -11.60 5.12 -1.70
C VAL A 132 -10.90 4.35 -2.82
N SER A 133 -9.79 4.90 -3.29
CA SER A 133 -8.74 4.13 -3.96
C SER A 133 -7.56 4.00 -3.01
N LEU A 134 -6.90 2.85 -3.05
CA LEU A 134 -5.80 2.50 -2.18
C LEU A 134 -4.52 2.39 -3.00
N LEU A 135 -3.40 2.82 -2.44
CA LEU A 135 -2.07 2.38 -2.86
C LEU A 135 -1.50 1.48 -1.78
N ILE A 136 -1.12 0.26 -2.18
CA ILE A 136 -0.55 -0.76 -1.31
C ILE A 136 0.89 -0.98 -1.77
N ALA A 137 1.85 -0.72 -0.89
CA ALA A 137 3.27 -0.91 -1.14
C ALA A 137 3.79 -2.02 -0.23
N GLY A 138 4.55 -2.95 -0.78
CA GLY A 138 5.14 -4.01 0.02
C GLY A 138 6.37 -4.64 -0.63
N TRP A 139 7.11 -5.39 0.18
CA TRP A 139 8.31 -6.10 -0.23
C TRP A 139 8.18 -7.56 0.16
N ASP A 140 8.21 -8.42 -0.86
CA ASP A 140 8.13 -9.85 -0.68
C ASP A 140 9.52 -10.47 -0.83
N ASP A 141 9.92 -11.36 0.07
CA ASP A 141 11.14 -12.13 -0.11
C ASP A 141 10.90 -13.15 -1.23
N GLY A 142 11.81 -13.22 -2.20
CA GLY A 142 11.70 -14.16 -3.32
C GLY A 142 12.25 -15.52 -2.94
N ILE A 143 11.77 -16.57 -3.61
CA ILE A 143 12.50 -17.84 -3.65
C ILE A 143 13.31 -17.83 -4.94
N GLU A 144 14.61 -17.56 -4.85
CA GLU A 144 15.47 -17.96 -5.96
C GLU A 144 15.39 -19.49 -6.07
N PRO A 145 15.06 -20.06 -7.24
CA PRO A 145 15.14 -21.51 -7.39
C PRO A 145 16.55 -21.90 -7.00
N GLU A 146 16.70 -22.86 -6.08
CA GLU A 146 18.00 -23.46 -5.81
C GLU A 146 18.56 -23.83 -7.18
N ALA A 147 19.63 -23.15 -7.61
CA ALA A 147 20.32 -23.55 -8.83
C ALA A 147 20.55 -25.04 -8.68
N GLU A 148 20.16 -25.85 -9.68
CA GLU A 148 20.46 -27.27 -9.71
C GLU A 148 21.97 -27.41 -9.56
N SER A 149 22.43 -27.52 -8.32
CA SER A 149 23.79 -27.90 -8.01
C SER A 149 23.88 -29.31 -8.55
N LYS A 150 24.62 -29.45 -9.64
CA LYS A 150 25.01 -30.75 -10.16
C LYS A 150 25.57 -31.52 -8.96
N SER A 151 24.84 -32.54 -8.54
CA SER A 151 25.15 -33.35 -7.39
C SER A 151 26.31 -34.26 -7.76
N ASP A 152 27.53 -33.87 -7.40
CA ASP A 152 28.60 -34.82 -7.17
C ASP A 152 28.59 -35.20 -5.68
N GLU A 153 28.20 -36.45 -5.47
CA GLU A 153 28.38 -37.38 -4.35
C GLU A 153 28.53 -36.91 -2.88
N GLN A 154 27.63 -37.49 -2.06
CA GLN A 154 27.84 -38.00 -0.70
C GLN A 154 28.14 -37.01 0.44
N THR A 155 27.08 -36.56 1.09
CA THR A 155 26.97 -36.62 2.57
C THR A 155 25.49 -36.46 2.96
N SER A 156 24.95 -37.47 3.62
CA SER A 156 23.57 -37.51 4.11
C SER A 156 23.46 -36.75 5.43
N GLU A 157 23.48 -35.42 5.36
CA GLU A 157 22.80 -34.59 6.36
C GLU A 157 21.45 -34.21 5.75
N GLU A 158 20.36 -34.49 6.47
CA GLU A 158 19.02 -34.05 6.10
C GLU A 158 19.00 -32.52 6.08
N LYS A 159 19.34 -31.92 4.93
CA LYS A 159 19.04 -30.52 4.66
C LYS A 159 17.54 -30.35 4.76
N LYS A 160 17.12 -29.71 5.85
CA LYS A 160 15.74 -29.30 6.11
C LYS A 160 15.24 -28.58 4.84
N LYS A 161 14.37 -29.23 4.05
CA LYS A 161 13.76 -28.61 2.87
C LYS A 161 13.17 -27.28 3.32
N VAL A 162 13.74 -26.17 2.87
CA VAL A 162 13.13 -24.86 3.02
C VAL A 162 11.84 -24.98 2.22
N SER A 163 10.73 -25.12 2.94
CA SER A 163 9.40 -25.11 2.31
C SER A 163 9.35 -23.88 1.40
N GLY A 164 8.84 -24.03 0.18
CA GLY A 164 8.62 -22.92 -0.73
C GLY A 164 7.52 -22.01 -0.20
N LYS A 165 7.82 -21.27 0.86
CA LYS A 165 6.90 -20.49 1.71
C LYS A 165 6.67 -19.07 1.19
N THR A 166 6.38 -18.91 -0.09
CA THR A 166 6.06 -17.56 -0.65
C THR A 166 4.83 -17.56 -1.56
N GLY A 167 4.02 -18.62 -1.50
CA GLY A 167 2.83 -18.75 -2.35
C GLY A 167 3.15 -18.74 -3.86
N GLY A 168 4.35 -19.21 -4.25
CA GLY A 168 4.76 -19.35 -5.65
C GLY A 168 5.44 -18.12 -6.27
N ILE A 169 5.95 -17.18 -5.47
CA ILE A 169 6.70 -16.01 -5.98
C ILE A 169 8.16 -16.39 -6.23
N LEU A 170 8.54 -16.45 -7.52
CA LEU A 170 9.89 -16.81 -7.99
C LEU A 170 10.88 -15.63 -7.92
N LYS A 171 10.40 -14.39 -8.04
CA LYS A 171 11.23 -13.18 -7.93
C LYS A 171 10.56 -12.22 -6.96
N GLY A 172 11.14 -12.08 -5.78
CA GLY A 172 10.70 -11.12 -4.77
C GLY A 172 11.11 -9.70 -5.11
N GLY A 173 10.99 -8.82 -4.12
CA GLY A 173 11.37 -7.43 -4.22
C GLY A 173 10.21 -6.47 -4.00
N PRO A 174 10.45 -5.17 -4.22
CA PRO A 174 9.47 -4.14 -4.00
C PRO A 174 8.31 -4.21 -5.02
N SER A 175 7.09 -3.98 -4.55
CA SER A 175 5.90 -3.90 -5.39
C SER A 175 4.93 -2.82 -4.91
N LEU A 176 4.28 -2.16 -5.86
CA LEU A 176 3.30 -1.11 -5.63
C LEU A 176 2.03 -1.44 -6.42
N TYR A 177 0.89 -1.44 -5.76
CA TYR A 177 -0.40 -1.72 -6.36
C TYR A 177 -1.39 -0.59 -6.09
N GLN A 178 -2.28 -0.33 -7.05
CA GLN A 178 -3.48 0.46 -6.85
C GLN A 178 -4.68 -0.48 -6.75
N VAL A 179 -5.62 -0.21 -5.84
CA VAL A 179 -6.93 -0.89 -5.75
C VAL A 179 -8.03 0.17 -5.81
N ASP A 180 -9.00 0.00 -6.70
CA ASP A 180 -10.08 0.96 -6.94
C ASP A 180 -11.44 0.49 -6.38
N PRO A 181 -12.44 1.39 -6.23
CA PRO A 181 -13.77 1.07 -5.72
C PRO A 181 -14.48 -0.13 -6.34
N SER A 182 -14.14 -0.49 -7.58
CA SER A 182 -14.66 -1.68 -8.26
C SER A 182 -14.13 -3.01 -7.71
N GLY A 183 -13.04 -2.99 -6.94
CA GLY A 183 -12.21 -4.14 -6.63
C GLY A 183 -11.17 -4.47 -7.70
N SER A 184 -11.05 -3.66 -8.76
CA SER A 184 -9.95 -3.79 -9.72
C SER A 184 -8.63 -3.38 -9.08
N TYR A 185 -7.54 -4.09 -9.40
CA TYR A 185 -6.21 -3.74 -8.93
C TYR A 185 -5.16 -3.85 -10.05
N PHE A 186 -4.14 -2.99 -9.97
CA PHE A 186 -3.09 -2.89 -11.00
C PHE A 186 -1.72 -2.67 -10.35
N PRO A 187 -0.65 -3.35 -10.81
CA PRO A 187 0.71 -3.05 -10.39
C PRO A 187 1.22 -1.77 -11.07
N TRP A 188 2.00 -0.97 -10.34
CA TRP A 188 2.57 0.29 -10.83
C TRP A 188 4.07 0.39 -10.58
N LYS A 189 4.75 1.12 -11.47
CA LYS A 189 6.12 1.61 -11.22
C LYS A 189 6.10 2.88 -10.39
N ALA A 190 5.23 3.82 -10.79
CA ALA A 190 4.86 4.99 -10.01
C ALA A 190 3.42 5.36 -10.39
N THR A 191 2.65 5.89 -9.45
CA THR A 191 1.29 6.37 -9.72
C THR A 191 0.84 7.37 -8.67
N ALA A 192 -0.23 8.10 -8.97
CA ALA A 192 -0.91 9.00 -8.06
C ALA A 192 -2.44 8.82 -8.15
N ILE A 193 -3.14 9.09 -7.06
CA ILE A 193 -4.60 9.05 -6.92
C ILE A 193 -5.06 10.32 -6.19
N GLY A 194 -6.35 10.68 -6.32
CA GLY A 194 -6.94 11.88 -5.70
C GLY A 194 -7.07 13.09 -6.64
N LYS A 195 -7.37 14.25 -6.06
CA LYS A 195 -7.72 15.52 -6.75
C LYS A 195 -6.74 15.91 -7.85
N SER A 196 -5.45 15.77 -7.60
CA SER A 196 -4.39 16.19 -8.54
C SER A 196 -3.68 15.01 -9.21
N ALA A 197 -4.33 13.84 -9.29
CA ALA A 197 -3.71 12.63 -9.84
C ALA A 197 -3.20 12.81 -11.28
N THR A 198 -3.94 13.51 -12.14
CA THR A 198 -3.57 13.69 -13.54
C THR A 198 -2.27 14.50 -13.71
N SER A 199 -2.14 15.63 -13.01
CA SER A 199 -0.92 16.45 -13.06
C SER A 199 0.24 15.73 -12.38
N ALA A 200 0.00 15.07 -11.23
CA ALA A 200 1.00 14.29 -10.53
C ALA A 200 1.56 13.15 -11.40
N LYS A 201 0.70 12.38 -12.08
CA LYS A 201 1.14 11.32 -13.02
C LYS A 201 2.00 11.87 -14.15
N THR A 202 1.60 13.00 -14.74
CA THR A 202 2.38 13.67 -15.79
C THR A 202 3.77 14.08 -15.30
N PHE A 203 3.89 14.52 -14.04
CA PHE A 203 5.18 14.85 -13.43
C PHE A 203 6.02 13.59 -13.19
N LEU A 204 5.41 12.53 -12.63
CA LEU A 204 6.06 11.26 -12.38
C LEU A 204 6.60 10.62 -13.67
N GLU A 205 5.83 10.65 -14.76
CA GLU A 205 6.25 10.13 -16.08
C GLU A 205 7.53 10.79 -16.61
N LYS A 206 7.76 12.07 -16.27
CA LYS A 206 8.97 12.81 -16.69
C LYS A 206 10.18 12.54 -15.79
N ARG A 207 9.97 12.19 -14.52
CA ARG A 207 11.04 12.07 -13.51
C ARG A 207 11.41 10.62 -13.21
N TYR A 208 10.51 9.67 -13.47
CA TYR A 208 10.71 8.27 -13.14
C TYR A 208 11.75 7.59 -14.06
N THR A 209 12.63 6.79 -13.47
CA THR A 209 13.51 5.86 -14.20
C THR A 209 13.60 4.52 -13.47
N ASP A 210 13.88 3.43 -14.19
CA ASP A 210 13.89 2.06 -13.64
C ASP A 210 15.03 1.78 -12.63
N GLY A 211 16.02 2.68 -12.53
CA GLY A 211 17.19 2.57 -11.64
C GLY A 211 17.16 3.51 -10.44
N LEU A 212 16.01 4.10 -10.10
CA LEU A 212 15.89 5.00 -8.96
C LEU A 212 16.16 4.27 -7.65
N GLU A 213 17.00 4.87 -6.80
CA GLU A 213 17.16 4.47 -5.40
C GLU A 213 16.03 5.07 -4.54
N LEU A 214 15.82 4.51 -3.34
CA LEU A 214 14.73 4.92 -2.44
C LEU A 214 14.83 6.40 -2.06
N GLU A 215 16.03 6.90 -1.81
CA GLU A 215 16.27 8.31 -1.48
C GLU A 215 15.84 9.25 -2.62
N ASP A 216 16.20 8.92 -3.86
CA ASP A 216 15.78 9.67 -5.04
C ASP A 216 14.25 9.59 -5.24
N ALA A 217 13.66 8.43 -4.96
CA ALA A 217 12.21 8.26 -5.02
C ALA A 217 11.49 9.13 -3.97
N ILE A 218 12.02 9.25 -2.74
CA ILE A 218 11.48 10.15 -1.70
C ILE A 218 11.56 11.61 -2.18
N HIS A 219 12.69 12.02 -2.75
CA HIS A 219 12.86 13.37 -3.28
C HIS A 219 11.86 13.67 -4.43
N ILE A 220 11.69 12.74 -5.38
CA ILE A 220 10.70 12.89 -6.46
C ILE A 220 9.26 12.90 -5.91
N ALA A 221 8.96 12.09 -4.89
CA ALA A 221 7.65 12.06 -4.25
C ALA A 221 7.30 13.42 -3.62
N LEU A 222 8.25 14.03 -2.91
CA LEU A 222 8.10 15.35 -2.30
C LEU A 222 7.97 16.45 -3.36
N LEU A 223 8.82 16.46 -4.39
CA LEU A 223 8.67 17.41 -5.51
C LEU A 223 7.30 17.29 -6.18
N THR A 224 6.81 16.06 -6.37
CA THR A 224 5.48 15.83 -6.97
C THR A 224 4.37 16.38 -6.07
N LEU A 225 4.47 16.18 -4.74
CA LEU A 225 3.49 16.73 -3.81
C LEU A 225 3.54 18.27 -3.77
N LYS A 226 4.72 18.88 -3.84
CA LYS A 226 4.90 20.34 -3.85
C LYS A 226 4.14 21.03 -4.99
N GLU A 227 4.07 20.39 -6.16
CA GLU A 227 3.28 20.87 -7.30
C GLU A 227 1.75 20.76 -7.10
N THR A 228 1.31 19.97 -6.11
CA THR A 228 -0.12 19.65 -5.89
C THR A 228 -0.70 20.21 -4.60
N ILE A 229 0.13 20.58 -3.63
CA ILE A 229 -0.29 21.11 -2.32
C ILE A 229 -0.58 22.61 -2.46
N GLU A 230 -1.82 23.00 -2.17
CA GLU A 230 -2.29 24.39 -2.11
C GLU A 230 -2.04 24.95 -0.68
N GLY A 231 -0.79 25.00 -0.21
CA GLY A 231 -0.50 25.41 1.18
C GLY A 231 0.94 25.16 1.63
N GLU A 232 1.14 25.22 2.95
CA GLU A 232 2.44 24.96 3.56
C GLU A 232 2.80 23.47 3.50
N MET A 233 4.02 23.19 3.06
CA MET A 233 4.59 21.85 3.00
C MET A 233 5.71 21.75 4.04
N ASN A 234 5.45 21.03 5.13
CA ASN A 234 6.39 20.79 6.23
C ASN A 234 6.19 19.36 6.79
N GLY A 235 7.01 18.97 7.76
CA GLY A 235 6.94 17.64 8.39
C GLY A 235 5.60 17.27 9.06
N GLU A 236 4.73 18.24 9.36
CA GLU A 236 3.42 18.01 9.99
C GLU A 236 2.28 17.87 8.97
N THR A 237 2.41 18.56 7.82
CA THR A 237 1.40 18.59 6.74
C THR A 237 1.62 17.52 5.67
N VAL A 238 2.74 16.79 5.71
CA VAL A 238 3.04 15.68 4.80
C VAL A 238 3.25 14.40 5.61
N GLU A 239 2.67 13.29 5.15
CA GLU A 239 2.94 11.96 5.70
C GLU A 239 3.67 11.12 4.65
N ILE A 240 4.78 10.51 5.06
CA ILE A 240 5.58 9.60 4.23
C ILE A 240 5.70 8.25 4.92
N GLY A 241 5.42 7.18 4.17
CA GLY A 241 5.70 5.81 4.54
C GLY A 241 6.65 5.19 3.52
N ILE A 242 7.62 4.43 3.99
CA ILE A 242 8.57 3.72 3.14
C ILE A 242 8.51 2.23 3.41
N VAL A 243 8.79 1.45 2.37
CA VAL A 243 9.10 0.03 2.45
C VAL A 243 10.51 -0.14 1.90
N GLY A 244 11.47 -0.48 2.75
CA GLY A 244 12.89 -0.56 2.40
C GLY A 244 13.56 -1.88 2.79
N PRO A 245 14.90 -1.87 2.92
CA PRO A 245 15.63 -2.94 3.61
C PRO A 245 15.11 -3.14 5.05
N PRO A 246 15.29 -4.33 5.65
CA PRO A 246 14.84 -4.58 7.01
C PRO A 246 15.50 -3.64 8.02
N GLU A 247 14.72 -3.08 8.93
CA GLU A 247 15.24 -2.23 10.01
C GLU A 247 15.22 -2.97 11.34
N GLU A 248 16.34 -3.62 11.69
CA GLU A 248 16.47 -4.45 12.89
C GLU A 248 16.21 -3.68 14.19
N ARG A 249 16.51 -2.37 14.22
CA ARG A 249 16.24 -1.51 15.38
C ARG A 249 14.76 -1.45 15.76
N LEU A 250 13.86 -1.66 14.80
CA LEU A 250 12.41 -1.61 15.01
C LEU A 250 11.83 -2.97 15.45
N LEU A 251 12.63 -4.03 15.51
CA LEU A 251 12.20 -5.37 15.92
C LEU A 251 11.81 -5.42 17.41
N GLY A 252 12.46 -4.60 18.23
CA GLY A 252 12.19 -4.51 19.68
C GLY A 252 12.69 -5.71 20.51
N THR A 253 13.37 -6.67 19.89
CA THR A 253 14.00 -7.83 20.56
C THR A 253 15.33 -8.16 19.89
N GLU A 254 16.26 -8.74 20.64
CA GLU A 254 17.59 -9.14 20.14
C GLU A 254 17.81 -10.64 20.34
N GLY A 255 18.64 -11.25 19.48
CA GLY A 255 19.08 -12.64 19.63
C GLY A 255 18.06 -13.72 19.25
N VAL A 256 16.95 -13.36 18.61
CA VAL A 256 15.95 -14.33 18.12
C VAL A 256 16.35 -14.80 16.72
N GLU A 257 16.72 -16.07 16.59
CA GLU A 257 17.13 -16.68 15.32
C GLU A 257 16.00 -16.61 14.28
N GLY A 258 16.31 -16.05 13.10
CA GLY A 258 15.36 -15.91 12.00
C GLY A 258 14.34 -14.77 12.13
N ALA A 259 14.39 -13.98 13.20
CA ALA A 259 13.63 -12.74 13.28
C ALA A 259 14.32 -11.65 12.45
N VAL A 260 13.54 -10.96 11.63
CA VAL A 260 14.00 -9.90 10.74
C VAL A 260 13.16 -8.67 11.04
N GLY A 261 13.80 -7.51 11.12
CA GLY A 261 13.14 -6.23 11.36
C GLY A 261 12.06 -5.90 10.34
N PRO A 262 11.05 -5.08 10.69
CA PRO A 262 10.06 -4.64 9.73
C PRO A 262 10.72 -3.86 8.59
N ARG A 263 10.20 -4.02 7.38
CA ARG A 263 10.61 -3.24 6.20
C ARG A 263 9.79 -1.97 6.05
N PHE A 264 8.54 -1.97 6.50
CA PHE A 264 7.68 -0.80 6.49
C PHE A 264 7.93 0.08 7.71
N ARG A 265 8.14 1.37 7.47
CA ARG A 265 8.10 2.39 8.52
C ARG A 265 7.53 3.71 8.00
N LYS A 266 7.09 4.55 8.94
CA LYS A 266 6.73 5.94 8.65
C LYS A 266 7.88 6.84 9.05
N LEU A 267 8.16 7.84 8.23
CA LEU A 267 9.12 8.88 8.58
C LEU A 267 8.52 9.78 9.66
N SER A 268 9.35 10.23 10.60
CA SER A 268 8.95 11.23 11.58
C SER A 268 8.83 12.62 10.91
N PRO A 269 8.10 13.57 11.54
CA PRO A 269 8.05 14.94 11.04
C PRO A 269 9.44 15.57 10.86
N SER A 270 10.40 15.28 11.75
CA SER A 270 11.76 15.79 11.65
C SER A 270 12.51 15.20 10.45
N GLU A 271 12.37 13.89 10.20
CA GLU A 271 12.99 13.25 9.02
C GLU A 271 12.41 13.83 7.73
N VAL A 272 11.10 14.08 7.67
CA VAL A 272 10.46 14.73 6.51
C VAL A 272 11.00 16.14 6.31
N GLU A 273 11.20 16.91 7.39
CA GLU A 273 11.78 18.25 7.32
C GLU A 273 13.21 18.25 6.79
N ASP A 274 14.03 17.27 7.19
CA ASP A 274 15.39 17.10 6.67
C ASP A 274 15.38 16.86 5.14
N TYR A 275 14.41 16.13 4.61
CA TYR A 275 14.25 16.02 3.16
C TYR A 275 13.78 17.31 2.49
N LEU A 276 12.88 18.06 3.14
CA LEU A 276 12.33 19.30 2.60
C LEU A 276 13.35 20.43 2.55
N THR A 277 14.30 20.48 3.49
CA THR A 277 15.39 21.47 3.47
C THR A 277 16.37 21.25 2.32
N ASN A 278 16.45 20.02 1.79
CA ASN A 278 17.29 19.64 0.66
C ASN A 278 16.55 19.66 -0.70
N LEU A 279 15.34 20.24 -0.76
CA LEU A 279 14.45 20.18 -1.90
C LEU A 279 14.61 21.31 -2.94
#